data_AF-A0ABD2ZWC2-F1
#
_entry.id   AF-A0ABD2ZWC2-F1
#
_cell.length_a   1.000
_cell.length_b   1.000
_cell.length_c   1.000
_cell.angle_alpha   90.00
_cell.angle_beta   90.00
_cell.angle_gamma   90.00
#
_symmetry.space_group_name_H-M   'P 1'
#
loop_
_entity.id
_entity.type
_entity.pdbx_description
1 polymer ?
#
loop_
_entity_poly.entity_id
_entity_poly.type
_entity_poly.pdbx_seq_one_letter_code
_entity_poly.pdbx_strand_id
1 'polypeptide(L)'
;MTPKGTPIRDELHINEDVDMYDTAKLVKANSRKELLSGLKNLPQPKNDYQIIIQPVPEDNEEPEKIEEDMSDRIAREKAEEEMRQQALLRKRSKVLQRELPRLPAGSLDLIRNSLLRADEDKSSIVPPTFFEQADEMIRKELLSLLEHDNVKYRLMIKQKRKRRKEQKESLLPYL
;
A
#
# COMPACT_ATOMS: atom_id res chain seq x y z
N MET A 1 -16.50 -19.98 21.46
CA MET A 1 -15.44 -20.51 22.35
C MET A 1 -14.12 -20.33 21.64
N THR A 2 -13.18 -19.59 22.23
CA THR A 2 -11.82 -19.40 21.72
C THR A 2 -10.86 -20.11 22.67
N PRO A 3 -10.02 -21.07 22.21
CA PRO A 3 -9.07 -21.72 23.10
C PRO A 3 -7.98 -20.74 23.54
N LYS A 4 -7.60 -20.91 24.81
CA LYS A 4 -6.64 -20.14 25.60
C LYS A 4 -5.20 -20.44 25.16
N GLY A 5 -4.34 -19.41 25.19
CA GLY A 5 -2.91 -19.45 25.56
C GLY A 5 -1.96 -20.30 24.71
N THR A 6 -0.92 -19.68 24.16
CA THR A 6 0.28 -20.39 23.65
C THR A 6 0.91 -21.21 24.77
N PRO A 7 0.97 -22.56 24.69
CA PRO A 7 1.64 -23.35 25.70
C PRO A 7 3.07 -23.71 25.27
N ILE A 8 3.94 -23.79 26.28
CA ILE A 8 5.31 -24.32 26.32
C ILE A 8 6.40 -23.26 26.07
N ARG A 9 6.90 -22.75 27.20
CA ARG A 9 8.20 -22.06 27.33
C ARG A 9 9.29 -23.09 27.06
N ASP A 10 10.26 -22.71 26.23
CA ASP A 10 11.41 -23.51 25.83
C ASP A 10 12.29 -23.82 27.05
N GLU A 11 12.56 -25.10 27.32
CA GLU A 11 13.48 -25.59 28.38
C GLU A 11 14.96 -25.45 27.96
N LEU A 12 15.22 -24.92 26.76
CA LEU A 12 16.56 -24.58 26.32
C LEU A 12 16.94 -23.25 26.95
N HIS A 13 17.85 -23.30 27.93
CA HIS A 13 18.43 -22.19 28.69
C HIS A 13 19.34 -21.32 27.80
N ILE A 14 18.82 -20.88 26.66
CA ILE A 14 19.53 -20.11 25.66
C ILE A 14 19.59 -18.67 26.18
N ASN A 15 20.81 -18.19 26.37
CA ASN A 15 21.20 -16.90 26.98
C ASN A 15 21.20 -16.87 28.52
N GLU A 16 21.37 -17.99 29.22
CA GLU A 16 21.83 -17.92 30.61
C GLU A 16 23.34 -17.63 30.64
N ASP A 17 23.69 -16.43 31.13
CA ASP A 17 25.05 -16.04 31.43
C ASP A 17 25.54 -16.80 32.67
N VAL A 18 25.84 -18.09 32.49
CA VAL A 18 26.58 -18.87 33.47
C VAL A 18 27.99 -18.33 33.55
N ASP A 19 28.31 -17.66 34.66
CA ASP A 19 29.63 -17.14 35.03
C ASP A 19 30.69 -18.23 35.24
N MET A 20 30.92 -19.03 34.19
CA MET A 20 32.06 -19.92 33.99
C MET A 20 33.08 -19.24 33.05
N TYR A 21 33.16 -17.91 33.11
CA TYR A 21 33.67 -17.11 32.00
C TYR A 21 35.16 -16.78 32.06
N ASP A 22 35.84 -16.85 33.20
CA ASP A 22 37.21 -16.31 33.27
C ASP A 22 38.28 -17.25 32.69
N THR A 23 38.16 -18.56 32.91
CA THR A 23 39.14 -19.53 32.35
C THR A 23 38.91 -19.72 30.85
N ALA A 24 37.65 -19.81 30.40
CA ALA A 24 37.30 -19.99 29.00
C ALA A 24 37.61 -18.74 28.15
N LYS A 25 37.43 -17.53 28.69
CA LYS A 25 37.83 -16.28 28.00
C LYS A 25 39.35 -16.17 27.88
N LEU A 26 40.09 -16.57 28.91
CA LEU A 26 41.56 -16.55 28.88
C LEU A 26 42.13 -17.56 27.88
N VAL A 27 41.57 -18.77 27.81
CA VAL A 27 41.94 -19.77 26.79
C VAL A 27 41.61 -19.28 25.37
N LYS A 28 40.43 -18.68 25.16
CA LYS A 28 40.06 -18.06 23.86
C LYS A 28 40.95 -16.87 23.49
N ALA A 29 41.40 -16.10 24.48
CA ALA A 29 42.31 -14.97 24.25
C ALA A 29 43.71 -15.44 23.86
N ASN A 30 44.20 -16.52 24.48
CA ASN A 30 45.50 -17.10 24.16
C ASN A 30 45.49 -17.76 22.77
N SER A 31 44.46 -18.53 22.43
CA SER A 31 44.33 -19.12 21.09
C SER A 31 44.21 -18.05 19.99
N ARG A 32 43.53 -16.93 20.25
CA ARG A 32 43.47 -15.79 19.33
C ARG A 32 44.84 -15.14 19.12
N LYS A 33 45.67 -15.03 20.16
CA LYS A 33 47.03 -14.49 20.06
C LYS A 33 47.94 -15.40 19.24
N GLU A 34 47.85 -16.71 19.44
CA GLU A 34 48.60 -17.72 18.65
C GLU A 34 48.18 -17.72 17.17
N LEU A 35 46.89 -17.64 16.87
CA LEU A 35 46.41 -17.53 15.49
C LEU A 35 46.89 -16.23 14.83
N LEU A 36 46.86 -15.11 15.54
CA LEU A 36 47.32 -13.83 15.02
C LEU A 36 48.84 -13.81 14.77
N SER A 37 49.65 -14.45 15.60
CA SER A 37 51.10 -14.54 15.35
C SER A 37 51.40 -15.43 14.14
N GLY A 38 50.70 -16.55 13.97
CA GLY A 38 50.82 -17.40 12.79
C GLY A 38 50.42 -16.69 11.49
N LEU A 39 49.31 -15.95 11.52
CA LEU A 39 48.82 -15.22 10.34
C LEU A 39 49.69 -14.00 9.98
N LYS A 40 50.38 -13.39 10.95
CA LYS A 40 51.29 -12.25 10.68
C LYS A 40 52.59 -12.66 9.99
N ASN A 41 52.99 -13.93 10.09
CA ASN A 41 54.18 -14.45 9.42
C ASN A 41 53.90 -14.88 7.97
N LEU A 42 52.65 -14.80 7.51
CA LEU A 42 52.32 -15.06 6.11
C LEU A 42 52.79 -13.88 5.24
N PRO A 43 53.38 -14.14 4.07
CA PRO A 43 53.71 -13.09 3.11
C PRO A 43 52.44 -12.32 2.72
N GLN A 44 52.58 -11.03 2.43
CA GLN A 44 51.45 -10.21 2.02
C GLN A 44 50.74 -10.85 0.83
N PRO A 45 49.39 -11.01 0.88
CA PRO A 45 48.65 -11.58 -0.23
C PRO A 45 48.78 -10.67 -1.44
N LYS A 46 49.57 -11.10 -2.42
CA LYS A 46 49.69 -10.44 -3.73
C LYS A 46 48.69 -11.07 -4.67
N ASN A 47 47.43 -10.67 -4.53
CA ASN A 47 46.41 -10.98 -5.52
C ASN A 47 46.61 -10.07 -6.73
N ASP A 48 47.62 -10.38 -7.54
CA ASP A 48 47.94 -9.64 -8.75
C ASP A 48 46.99 -10.12 -9.87
N TYR A 49 45.81 -9.49 -9.96
CA TYR A 49 44.88 -9.73 -11.05
C TYR A 49 45.32 -8.96 -12.29
N GLN A 50 45.69 -9.67 -13.35
CA GLN A 50 45.81 -9.06 -14.67
C GLN A 50 44.42 -8.95 -15.27
N ILE A 51 43.79 -7.78 -15.12
CA ILE A 51 42.53 -7.47 -15.81
C ILE A 51 42.87 -7.25 -17.28
N ILE A 52 42.84 -8.33 -18.06
CA ILE A 52 42.89 -8.22 -19.51
C ILE A 52 41.51 -7.74 -19.94
N ILE A 53 41.38 -6.44 -20.12
CA ILE A 53 40.23 -5.86 -20.82
C ILE A 53 40.40 -6.31 -22.27
N GLN A 54 39.70 -7.38 -22.64
CA GLN A 54 39.52 -7.68 -24.06
C GLN A 54 38.85 -6.46 -24.67
N PRO A 55 39.35 -5.94 -25.81
CA PRO A 55 38.61 -4.91 -26.53
C PRO A 55 37.22 -5.47 -26.77
N VAL A 56 36.21 -4.84 -26.18
CA VAL A 56 34.82 -5.11 -26.54
C VAL A 56 34.82 -4.95 -28.06
N PRO A 57 34.41 -5.97 -28.83
CA PRO A 57 34.18 -5.73 -30.24
C PRO A 57 33.33 -4.47 -30.31
N GLU A 58 33.70 -3.51 -31.16
CA GLU A 58 32.76 -2.46 -31.52
C GLU A 58 31.59 -3.19 -32.16
N ASP A 59 30.64 -3.60 -31.31
CA ASP A 59 29.27 -3.82 -31.69
C ASP A 59 28.82 -2.44 -32.15
N ASN A 60 29.07 -2.21 -33.42
CA ASN A 60 28.15 -1.53 -34.29
C ASN A 60 26.86 -2.38 -34.42
N GLU A 61 26.37 -2.90 -33.28
CA GLU A 61 24.98 -3.21 -33.08
C GLU A 61 24.30 -1.84 -33.07
N GLU A 62 24.00 -1.35 -34.29
CA GLU A 62 22.67 -0.82 -34.50
C GLU A 62 21.73 -1.70 -33.67
N PRO A 63 20.90 -1.15 -32.76
CA PRO A 63 20.07 -1.97 -31.90
C PRO A 63 19.42 -2.98 -32.83
N GLU A 64 19.76 -4.28 -32.66
CA GLU A 64 19.28 -5.30 -33.56
C GLU A 64 17.78 -5.01 -33.69
N LYS A 65 17.32 -4.76 -34.92
CA LYS A 65 15.90 -4.65 -35.18
C LYS A 65 15.38 -6.06 -34.99
N ILE A 66 15.24 -6.48 -33.74
CA ILE A 66 14.55 -7.67 -33.31
C ILE A 66 13.20 -7.52 -34.00
N GLU A 67 12.94 -8.39 -34.96
CA GLU A 67 11.68 -8.38 -35.68
C GLU A 67 10.60 -8.50 -34.62
N GLU A 68 9.85 -7.41 -34.38
CA GLU A 68 8.84 -7.37 -33.33
C GLU A 68 7.85 -8.51 -33.58
N ASP A 69 7.98 -9.58 -32.79
CA ASP A 69 7.04 -10.69 -32.83
C ASP A 69 5.66 -10.15 -32.46
N MET A 70 4.60 -10.88 -32.85
CA MET A 70 3.22 -10.52 -32.47
C MET A 70 3.09 -10.27 -30.95
N SER A 71 3.96 -10.89 -30.13
CA SER A 71 4.04 -10.67 -28.68
C SER A 71 4.46 -9.24 -28.29
N ASP A 72 5.48 -8.67 -28.94
CA ASP A 72 6.01 -7.35 -28.61
C ASP A 72 5.02 -6.24 -28.96
N ARG A 73 4.32 -6.39 -30.09
CA ARG A 73 3.23 -5.49 -30.48
C ARG A 73 2.10 -5.50 -29.45
N ILE A 74 1.69 -6.69 -29.00
CA ILE A 74 0.65 -6.83 -27.96
C ILE A 74 1.12 -6.22 -26.64
N ALA A 75 2.39 -6.43 -26.25
CA ALA A 75 2.94 -5.88 -25.02
C ALA A 75 2.94 -4.34 -25.02
N ARG A 76 3.31 -3.73 -26.16
CA ARG A 76 3.31 -2.27 -26.32
C ARG A 76 1.90 -1.68 -26.29
N GLU A 77 0.98 -2.28 -27.03
CA GLU A 77 -0.43 -1.86 -27.04
C GLU A 77 -1.05 -1.98 -25.64
N LYS A 78 -0.83 -3.10 -24.97
CA LYS A 78 -1.30 -3.31 -23.60
C LYS A 78 -0.71 -2.29 -22.62
N ALA A 79 0.58 -1.97 -22.73
CA ALA A 79 1.21 -0.96 -21.89
C ALA A 79 0.61 0.43 -22.11
N GLU A 80 0.30 0.80 -23.36
CA GLU A 80 -0.37 2.07 -23.68
C GLU A 80 -1.81 2.11 -23.12
N GLU A 81 -2.56 1.03 -23.29
CA GLU A 81 -3.89 0.90 -22.72
C GLU A 81 -3.87 0.99 -21.19
N GLU A 82 -2.94 0.30 -20.54
CA GLU A 82 -2.75 0.35 -19.08
C GLU A 82 -2.38 1.77 -18.63
N MET A 83 -1.47 2.46 -19.31
CA MET A 83 -1.14 3.86 -19.01
C MET A 83 -2.37 4.76 -19.14
N ARG A 84 -3.17 4.56 -20.18
CA ARG A 84 -4.43 5.29 -20.38
C ARG A 84 -5.42 5.01 -19.25
N GLN A 85 -5.58 3.75 -18.85
CA GLN A 85 -6.44 3.36 -17.73
C GLN A 85 -5.95 3.95 -16.40
N GLN A 86 -4.65 3.92 -16.13
CA GLN A 86 -4.05 4.51 -14.94
C GLN A 86 -4.23 6.03 -14.90
N ALA A 87 -4.05 6.72 -16.03
CA ALA A 87 -4.30 8.15 -16.14
C ALA A 87 -5.78 8.49 -15.87
N LEU A 88 -6.70 7.65 -16.37
CA LEU A 88 -8.13 7.78 -16.07
C LEU A 88 -8.43 7.53 -14.58
N LEU A 89 -7.81 6.53 -13.95
CA LEU A 89 -7.95 6.21 -12.52
C LEU A 89 -7.41 7.34 -11.63
N ARG A 90 -6.25 7.91 -11.94
CA ARG A 90 -5.64 9.04 -11.20
C ARG A 90 -6.55 10.27 -11.17
N LYS A 91 -7.37 10.47 -12.21
CA LYS A 91 -8.38 11.54 -12.27
C LYS A 91 -9.65 11.25 -11.47
N ARG A 92 -9.79 10.05 -10.87
CA ARG A 92 -10.95 9.67 -10.05
C ARG A 92 -10.72 10.00 -8.58
N SER A 93 -11.80 10.00 -7.79
CA SER A 93 -11.75 10.17 -6.33
C SER A 93 -10.89 9.07 -5.65
N LYS A 94 -10.27 9.38 -4.49
CA LYS A 94 -9.34 8.47 -3.82
C LYS A 94 -9.98 7.14 -3.41
N VAL A 95 -11.27 7.17 -3.06
CA VAL A 95 -12.07 5.99 -2.75
C VAL A 95 -12.11 5.04 -3.95
N LEU A 96 -12.28 5.56 -5.18
CA LEU A 96 -12.24 4.76 -6.40
C LEU A 96 -10.84 4.28 -6.76
N GLN A 97 -9.81 5.12 -6.57
CA GLN A 97 -8.43 4.75 -6.85
C GLN A 97 -7.94 3.57 -6.00
N ARG A 98 -8.41 3.49 -4.75
CA ARG A 98 -8.02 2.45 -3.79
C ARG A 98 -9.04 1.33 -3.66
N GLU A 99 -10.07 1.34 -4.51
CA GLU A 99 -11.19 0.37 -4.49
C GLU A 99 -11.84 0.22 -3.10
N LEU A 100 -11.86 1.32 -2.33
CA LEU A 100 -12.41 1.32 -0.98
C LEU A 100 -13.95 1.29 -1.03
N PRO A 101 -14.60 0.74 0.03
CA PRO A 101 -16.04 0.81 0.15
C PRO A 101 -16.48 2.28 0.16
N ARG A 102 -17.40 2.61 -0.75
CA ARG A 102 -17.93 3.96 -0.86
C ARG A 102 -18.80 4.30 0.35
N LEU A 103 -18.83 5.58 0.68
CA LEU A 103 -19.68 6.11 1.76
C LEU A 103 -21.15 5.70 1.52
N PRO A 104 -21.89 5.41 2.59
CA PRO A 104 -23.29 5.03 2.47
C PRO A 104 -24.11 6.19 1.88
N ALA A 105 -25.15 5.86 1.12
CA ALA A 105 -25.94 6.86 0.39
C ALA A 105 -26.59 7.94 1.29
N GLY A 106 -26.87 7.62 2.57
CA GLY A 106 -27.44 8.58 3.51
C GLY A 106 -26.45 9.62 4.06
N SER A 107 -25.14 9.46 3.83
CA SER A 107 -24.14 10.41 4.32
C SER A 107 -24.29 11.81 3.71
N LEU A 108 -24.72 11.91 2.45
CA LEU A 108 -25.00 13.21 1.82
C LEU A 108 -26.12 13.97 2.54
N ASP A 109 -27.19 13.25 2.86
CA ASP A 109 -28.36 13.83 3.51
C ASP A 109 -28.01 14.30 4.92
N LEU A 110 -27.15 13.56 5.64
CA LEU A 110 -26.62 13.98 6.94
C LEU A 110 -25.81 15.28 6.85
N ILE A 111 -24.94 15.41 5.84
CA ILE A 111 -24.14 16.63 5.64
C ILE A 111 -25.05 17.82 5.29
N ARG A 112 -26.02 17.63 4.38
CA ARG A 112 -27.02 18.67 4.04
C ARG A 112 -27.78 19.14 5.27
N ASN A 113 -28.29 18.21 6.08
CA ASN A 113 -29.04 18.55 7.29
C ASN A 113 -28.15 19.29 8.31
N SER A 114 -26.86 18.95 8.41
CA SER A 114 -25.93 19.66 9.28
C SER A 114 -25.69 21.12 8.87
N LEU A 115 -25.77 21.42 7.57
CA LEU A 115 -25.64 22.78 7.05
C LEU A 115 -26.92 23.58 7.33
N LEU A 116 -28.08 22.99 7.09
CA LEU A 116 -29.38 23.61 7.40
C LEU A 116 -29.50 23.98 8.88
N ARG A 117 -29.11 23.06 9.78
CA ARG A 117 -29.14 23.32 11.23
C ARG A 117 -28.15 24.41 11.64
N ALA A 118 -26.98 24.45 11.02
CA ALA A 118 -26.01 25.52 11.27
C ALA A 118 -26.54 26.89 10.81
N ASP A 119 -27.35 26.95 9.76
CA ASP A 119 -28.00 28.20 9.33
C ASP A 119 -29.10 28.65 10.30
N GLU A 120 -29.83 27.72 10.93
CA GLU A 120 -30.81 28.04 11.98
C GLU A 120 -30.12 28.55 13.26
N ASP A 121 -28.99 27.94 13.65
CA ASP A 121 -28.24 28.31 14.86
C ASP A 121 -27.52 29.68 14.72
N LYS A 122 -27.43 30.26 13.52
CA LYS A 122 -26.88 31.62 13.28
C LYS A 122 -27.73 32.75 13.88
N SER A 123 -28.93 32.47 14.38
CA SER A 123 -29.69 33.41 15.21
C SER A 123 -29.18 33.48 16.66
N SER A 124 -28.11 32.76 16.99
CA SER A 124 -27.44 32.90 18.27
C SER A 124 -26.89 34.31 18.45
N ILE A 125 -27.07 34.86 19.64
CA ILE A 125 -26.57 36.19 20.05
C ILE A 125 -25.04 36.29 19.92
N VAL A 126 -24.35 35.15 19.90
CA VAL A 126 -22.90 35.06 19.75
C VAL A 126 -22.54 34.86 18.27
N PRO A 127 -21.68 35.72 17.70
CA PRO A 127 -21.25 35.56 16.32
C PRO A 127 -20.47 34.25 16.13
N PRO A 128 -20.61 33.58 14.97
CA PRO A 128 -19.96 32.31 14.73
C PRO A 128 -18.44 32.46 14.76
N THR A 129 -17.78 31.51 15.41
CA THR A 129 -16.32 31.48 15.49
C THR A 129 -15.71 31.25 14.10
N PHE A 130 -14.47 31.69 13.87
CA PHE A 130 -13.77 31.45 12.60
C PHE A 130 -13.65 29.94 12.28
N PHE A 131 -13.56 29.10 13.32
CA PHE A 131 -13.52 27.67 13.16
C PHE A 131 -14.84 27.10 12.62
N GLU A 132 -15.98 27.53 13.16
CA GLU A 132 -17.31 27.11 12.67
C GLU A 132 -17.57 27.58 11.25
N GLN A 133 -17.13 28.79 10.90
CA GLN A 133 -17.22 29.31 9.54
C GLN A 133 -16.39 28.46 8.56
N ALA A 134 -15.15 28.12 8.95
CA ALA A 134 -14.31 27.24 8.15
C ALA A 134 -14.93 25.85 8.00
N ASP A 135 -15.47 25.26 9.07
CA ASP A 135 -16.15 23.97 9.04
C ASP A 135 -17.40 23.98 8.15
N GLU A 136 -18.16 25.07 8.15
CA GLU A 136 -19.30 25.23 7.24
C GLU A 136 -18.84 25.29 5.78
N MET A 137 -17.78 26.05 5.47
CA MET A 137 -17.20 26.11 4.13
C MET A 137 -16.71 24.74 3.67
N ILE A 138 -15.98 24.02 4.53
CA ILE A 138 -15.48 22.67 4.23
C ILE A 138 -16.65 21.71 3.95
N ARG A 139 -17.72 21.77 4.75
CA ARG A 139 -18.90 20.91 4.55
C ARG A 139 -19.64 21.21 3.23
N LYS A 140 -19.74 22.48 2.83
CA LYS A 140 -20.33 22.90 1.55
C LYS A 140 -19.53 22.35 0.37
N GLU A 141 -18.21 22.52 0.38
CA GLU A 141 -17.33 22.00 -0.67
C GLU A 141 -17.34 20.47 -0.72
N LEU A 142 -17.31 19.80 0.44
CA LEU A 142 -17.39 18.34 0.53
C LEU A 142 -18.69 17.81 -0.07
N LEU A 143 -19.81 18.47 0.19
CA LEU A 143 -21.10 18.09 -0.39
C LEU A 143 -21.07 18.18 -1.92
N SER A 144 -20.60 19.31 -2.46
CA SER A 144 -20.47 19.51 -3.91
C SER A 144 -19.57 18.45 -4.55
N LEU A 145 -18.41 18.19 -3.96
CA LEU A 145 -17.46 17.19 -4.44
C LEU A 145 -18.07 15.79 -4.50
N LEU A 146 -18.80 15.39 -3.46
CA LEU A 146 -19.44 14.07 -3.42
C LEU A 146 -20.61 13.97 -4.41
N GLU A 147 -21.38 15.05 -4.60
CA GLU A 147 -22.46 15.08 -5.61
C GLU A 147 -21.90 14.90 -7.02
N HIS A 148 -20.82 15.60 -7.37
CA HIS A 148 -20.15 15.46 -8.65
C HIS A 148 -19.59 14.04 -8.88
N ASP A 149 -18.93 13.44 -7.88
CA ASP A 149 -18.43 12.05 -7.98
C ASP A 149 -19.58 11.05 -8.19
N ASN A 150 -20.73 11.28 -7.54
CA ASN A 150 -21.90 10.42 -7.65
C ASN A 150 -22.63 10.52 -8.99
N VAL A 151 -22.56 11.66 -9.69
CA VAL A 151 -23.11 11.80 -11.06
C VAL A 151 -22.38 10.85 -12.02
N LYS A 152 -21.05 10.88 -12.00
CA LYS A 152 -20.22 10.06 -12.89
C LYS A 152 -20.20 8.58 -12.47
N TYR A 153 -20.21 8.31 -11.17
CA TYR A 153 -20.12 6.95 -10.63
C TYR A 153 -21.27 6.73 -9.65
N ARG A 154 -22.38 6.19 -10.13
CA ARG A 154 -23.56 5.96 -9.29
C ARG A 154 -23.38 4.74 -8.38
N LEU A 155 -23.81 4.85 -7.12
CA LEU A 155 -23.82 3.74 -6.18
C LEU A 155 -24.84 2.65 -6.59
N MET A 156 -24.34 1.51 -7.07
CA MET A 156 -25.17 0.36 -7.49
C MET A 156 -25.93 -0.36 -6.35
N ILE A 157 -25.76 0.07 -5.09
CA ILE A 157 -26.41 -0.53 -3.92
C ILE A 157 -27.94 -0.47 -4.03
N LYS A 158 -28.51 0.62 -4.57
CA LYS A 158 -29.95 0.73 -4.83
C LYS A 158 -30.41 -0.26 -5.92
N GLN A 159 -29.59 -0.50 -6.96
CA GLN A 159 -29.92 -1.44 -8.04
C GLN A 159 -29.93 -2.89 -7.55
N LYS A 160 -28.97 -3.32 -6.72
CA LYS A 160 -28.97 -4.68 -6.16
C LYS A 160 -30.19 -4.96 -5.27
N ARG A 161 -30.62 -4.01 -4.44
CA ARG A 161 -31.83 -4.18 -3.59
C ARG A 161 -33.11 -4.23 -4.42
N LYS A 162 -33.23 -3.39 -5.45
CA LYS A 162 -34.37 -3.40 -6.39
C LYS A 162 -34.44 -4.73 -7.16
N ARG A 163 -33.32 -5.17 -7.75
CA ARG A 163 -33.23 -6.46 -8.45
C ARG A 163 -33.56 -7.65 -7.56
N ARG A 164 -33.12 -7.66 -6.30
CA ARG A 164 -33.46 -8.72 -5.33
C ARG A 164 -34.93 -8.70 -4.91
N LYS A 165 -35.60 -7.54 -4.93
CA LYS A 165 -37.03 -7.41 -4.64
C LYS A 165 -37.88 -7.89 -5.82
N GLU A 166 -37.52 -7.45 -7.02
CA GLU A 166 -38.13 -7.90 -8.29
C GLU A 166 -38.00 -9.43 -8.48
N GLN A 167 -36.83 -10.01 -8.16
CA GLN A 167 -36.61 -11.47 -8.20
C GLN A 167 -37.42 -12.25 -7.16
N LYS A 168 -37.72 -11.65 -5.99
CA LYS A 168 -38.57 -12.29 -4.97
C LYS A 168 -40.04 -12.26 -5.36
N GLU A 169 -40.50 -11.14 -5.91
CA GLU A 169 -41.87 -10.98 -6.40
C GLU A 169 -42.13 -11.88 -7.63
N SER A 170 -41.14 -12.08 -8.51
CA SER A 170 -41.26 -13.02 -9.65
C SER A 170 -41.25 -14.50 -9.26
N LEU A 171 -40.80 -14.85 -8.04
CA LEU A 171 -40.76 -16.22 -7.53
C LEU A 171 -41.99 -16.59 -6.68
N LEU A 172 -42.91 -15.64 -6.45
CA LEU A 172 -44.14 -15.84 -5.69
C LEU A 172 -45.44 -16.08 -6.51
N PRO A 173 -45.48 -16.33 -7.84
CA PRO A 173 -46.77 -16.53 -8.52
C PRO A 173 -47.34 -17.96 -8.40
N TYR A 174 -46.70 -18.87 -7.65
CA TYR A 174 -47.19 -20.24 -7.44
C TYR A 174 -46.99 -20.71 -5.98
N LEU A 175 -47.78 -20.17 -5.07
CA LEU A 175 -48.17 -20.72 -3.76
C LEU A 175 -49.51 -20.09 -3.38
#